data_AF-A0A3C1Y9C4-F1
#
_entry.id   AF-A0A3C1Y9C4-F1
#
_cell.length_a   1.000
_cell.length_b   1.000
_cell.length_c   1.000
_cell.angle_alpha   90.00
_cell.angle_beta   90.00
_cell.angle_gamma   90.00
#
_symmetry.space_group_name_H-M   'P 1'
#
loop_
_entity.id
_entity.type
_entity.pdbx_description
1 polymer ?
#
loop_
_entity_poly.entity_id
_entity_poly.type
_entity_poly.pdbx_seq_one_letter_code
_entity_poly.pdbx_strand_id
1 'polypeptide(L)'
;MDNLNVLDSRYYSRLVEAFVAGNVPDALLIYKEVRDRGFDSLFFLNGLAGYLRDLMVAREPRTLGLLDTDDDERALMARQGAMLPPEFYYAAMSLCNEADMAYRTASSKTFLIELLLIRLCQQSGPSPISDGAGEGRKLRPVSGAAPTITSTPQPAPAPVGSRPAA
;
A
#
# COMPACT_ATOMS: atom_id res chain seq x y z
N MET A 1 30.39 -9.27 -16.72
CA MET A 1 29.18 -8.99 -17.52
C MET A 1 28.58 -7.74 -16.94
N ASP A 2 28.93 -6.62 -17.54
CA ASP A 2 28.61 -5.28 -17.04
C ASP A 2 27.12 -4.98 -17.17
N ASN A 3 26.57 -4.46 -16.08
CA ASN A 3 25.18 -4.09 -15.84
C ASN A 3 24.63 -3.16 -16.93
N LEU A 4 24.02 -3.73 -17.96
CA LEU A 4 23.26 -2.98 -18.95
C LEU A 4 21.80 -2.95 -18.50
N ASN A 5 21.44 -1.88 -17.79
CA ASN A 5 20.08 -1.52 -17.44
C ASN A 5 19.36 -2.46 -16.44
N VAL A 6 19.94 -2.69 -15.26
CA VAL A 6 19.20 -3.26 -14.10
C VAL A 6 18.71 -2.12 -13.21
N LEU A 7 17.40 -2.07 -12.93
CA LEU A 7 16.87 -1.19 -11.90
C LEU A 7 17.35 -1.71 -10.54
N ASP A 8 17.90 -0.83 -9.70
CA ASP A 8 18.35 -1.20 -8.35
C ASP A 8 17.20 -1.83 -7.55
N SER A 9 17.42 -3.03 -6.98
CA SER A 9 16.43 -3.76 -6.17
C SER A 9 15.93 -2.95 -4.98
N ARG A 10 16.69 -1.92 -4.54
CA ARG A 10 16.28 -0.94 -3.53
C ARG A 10 15.00 -0.19 -3.90
N TYR A 11 14.71 0.04 -5.18
CA TYR A 11 13.44 0.65 -5.60
C TYR A 11 12.26 -0.26 -5.30
N TYR A 12 12.38 -1.54 -5.61
CA TYR A 12 11.34 -2.52 -5.35
C TYR A 12 11.19 -2.80 -3.84
N SER A 13 12.30 -2.82 -3.11
CA SER A 13 12.30 -2.87 -1.64
C SER A 13 11.49 -1.71 -1.03
N ARG A 14 11.74 -0.46 -1.46
CA ARG A 14 10.98 0.72 -0.99
C ARG A 14 9.50 0.65 -1.37
N LEU A 15 9.18 0.12 -2.54
CA LEU A 15 7.79 -0.09 -2.96
C LEU A 15 7.06 -1.08 -2.06
N VAL A 16 7.74 -2.16 -1.65
CA VAL A 16 7.16 -3.13 -0.71
C VAL A 16 6.84 -2.47 0.63
N GLU A 17 7.72 -1.61 1.15
CA GLU A 17 7.42 -0.83 2.36
C GLU A 17 6.20 0.08 2.18
N ALA A 18 6.08 0.75 1.03
CA ALA A 18 4.91 1.55 0.70
C ALA A 18 3.63 0.69 0.62
N PHE A 19 3.71 -0.52 0.05
CA PHE A 19 2.58 -1.46 -0.02
C PHE A 19 2.17 -1.98 1.34
N VAL A 20 3.12 -2.30 2.22
CA VAL A 20 2.85 -2.69 3.62
C VAL A 20 2.11 -1.58 4.35
N ALA A 21 2.51 -0.33 4.15
CA ALA A 21 1.89 0.84 4.77
C ALA A 21 0.59 1.30 4.08
N GLY A 22 0.23 0.75 2.91
CA GLY A 22 -0.83 1.28 2.06
C GLY A 22 -0.57 2.73 1.58
N ASN A 23 0.69 3.15 1.54
CA ASN A 23 1.09 4.53 1.26
C ASN A 23 1.22 4.78 -0.25
N VAL A 24 0.09 5.16 -0.87
CA VAL A 24 0.02 5.53 -2.29
C VAL A 24 0.98 6.68 -2.64
N PRO A 25 1.02 7.82 -1.91
CA PRO A 25 1.97 8.90 -2.19
C PRO A 25 3.42 8.42 -2.35
N ASP A 26 3.92 7.60 -1.43
CA ASP A 26 5.30 7.11 -1.47
C ASP A 26 5.54 6.22 -2.70
N ALA A 27 4.60 5.34 -3.02
CA ALA A 27 4.71 4.48 -4.20
C ALA A 27 4.79 5.30 -5.51
N LEU A 28 3.99 6.37 -5.62
CA LEU A 28 4.01 7.26 -6.78
C LEU A 28 5.29 8.10 -6.86
N LEU A 29 5.81 8.57 -5.72
CA LEU A 29 7.08 9.30 -5.67
C LEU A 29 8.25 8.39 -6.09
N ILE A 30 8.27 7.14 -5.61
CA ILE A 30 9.27 6.16 -6.03
C ILE A 30 9.22 5.93 -7.54
N TYR A 31 8.03 5.74 -8.10
CA TYR A 31 7.88 5.57 -9.55
C TYR A 31 8.28 6.83 -10.34
N LYS A 32 8.01 8.03 -9.81
CA LYS A 32 8.50 9.27 -10.40
C LYS A 32 10.03 9.29 -10.44
N GLU A 33 10.71 8.94 -9.35
CA GLU A 33 12.19 8.86 -9.33
C GLU A 33 12.73 7.90 -10.40
N VAL A 34 12.09 6.74 -10.57
CA VAL A 34 12.45 5.76 -11.60
C VAL A 34 12.32 6.38 -13.00
N ARG A 35 11.22 7.08 -13.27
CA ARG A 35 11.01 7.77 -14.56
C ARG A 35 11.97 8.93 -14.78
N ASP A 36 12.26 9.72 -13.74
CA ASP A 36 13.20 10.85 -13.81
C ASP A 36 14.61 10.38 -14.16
N ARG A 37 14.96 9.13 -13.82
CA ARG A 37 16.22 8.47 -14.21
C ARG A 37 16.21 7.87 -15.62
N GLY A 38 15.09 7.99 -16.35
CA GLY A 38 14.96 7.54 -17.73
C GLY A 38 14.69 6.05 -17.92
N PHE A 39 14.34 5.32 -16.86
CA PHE A 39 13.96 3.91 -17.00
C PHE A 39 12.61 3.75 -17.70
N ASP A 40 12.53 2.78 -18.60
CA ASP A 40 11.29 2.43 -19.29
C ASP A 40 10.26 1.82 -18.32
N SER A 41 8.99 2.11 -18.55
CA SER A 41 7.91 1.69 -17.65
C SER A 41 7.51 0.22 -17.79
N LEU A 42 7.72 -0.40 -18.95
CA LEU A 42 7.55 -1.86 -19.11
C LEU A 42 8.70 -2.59 -18.43
N PHE A 43 9.92 -2.08 -18.57
CA PHE A 43 11.08 -2.57 -17.84
C PHE A 43 10.86 -2.52 -16.32
N PHE A 44 10.38 -1.38 -15.81
CA PHE A 44 10.00 -1.24 -14.40
C PHE A 44 8.93 -2.25 -13.97
N LEU A 45 7.86 -2.39 -14.75
CA LEU A 45 6.74 -3.31 -14.49
C LEU A 45 7.22 -4.76 -14.38
N ASN A 46 8.02 -5.21 -15.35
CA ASN A 46 8.52 -6.58 -15.39
C ASN A 46 9.46 -6.87 -14.23
N GLY A 47 10.33 -5.91 -13.88
CA GLY A 47 11.19 -6.06 -12.71
C GLY A 47 10.39 -6.07 -11.39
N LEU A 48 9.33 -5.26 -11.27
CA LEU A 48 8.44 -5.28 -10.10
C LEU A 48 7.72 -6.63 -9.97
N ALA A 49 7.18 -7.16 -11.08
CA ALA A 49 6.50 -8.45 -11.11
C ALA A 49 7.47 -9.60 -10.72
N GLY A 50 8.69 -9.58 -11.26
CA GLY A 50 9.75 -10.52 -10.89
C GLY A 50 10.10 -10.44 -9.41
N TYR A 51 10.34 -9.24 -8.89
CA TYR A 51 10.67 -9.02 -7.49
C TYR A 51 9.57 -9.53 -6.54
N LEU A 52 8.30 -9.26 -6.84
CA LEU A 52 7.17 -9.74 -6.04
C LEU A 52 7.04 -11.26 -6.06
N ARG A 53 7.29 -11.89 -7.22
CA ARG A 53 7.33 -13.35 -7.36
C ARG A 53 8.47 -13.95 -6.52
N ASP A 54 9.64 -13.33 -6.56
CA ASP A 54 10.79 -13.80 -5.80
C ASP A 54 10.60 -13.61 -4.29
N LEU A 55 9.95 -12.53 -3.84
CA LEU A 55 9.54 -12.38 -2.44
C LEU A 55 8.55 -13.45 -1.98
N MET A 56 7.57 -13.80 -2.82
CA MET A 56 6.64 -14.90 -2.52
C MET A 56 7.39 -16.23 -2.39
N VAL A 57 8.36 -16.49 -3.26
CA VAL A 57 9.24 -17.67 -3.21
C VAL A 57 10.13 -17.65 -1.96
N ALA A 58 10.66 -16.49 -1.58
CA ALA A 58 11.51 -16.31 -0.40
C ALA A 58 10.78 -16.56 0.93
N ARG A 59 9.44 -16.41 0.96
CA ARG A 59 8.63 -16.65 2.17
C ARG A 59 8.69 -18.09 2.66
N GLU A 60 8.81 -19.05 1.76
CA GLU A 60 8.81 -20.46 2.09
C GLU A 60 10.25 -20.99 2.15
N PRO A 61 10.72 -21.47 3.33
CA PRO A 61 12.09 -21.95 3.47
C PRO A 61 12.49 -23.04 2.48
N ARG A 62 11.54 -23.88 2.07
CA ARG A 62 11.77 -24.94 1.08
C ARG A 62 12.07 -24.42 -0.32
N THR A 63 11.64 -23.20 -0.64
CA THR A 63 11.79 -22.60 -1.98
C THR A 63 12.84 -21.50 -2.03
N LEU A 64 13.49 -21.16 -0.91
CA LEU A 64 14.59 -20.19 -0.87
C LEU A 64 15.74 -20.52 -1.82
N GLY A 65 16.04 -21.82 -1.98
CA GLY A 65 17.08 -22.28 -2.91
C GLY A 65 16.75 -22.09 -4.40
N LEU A 66 15.53 -21.66 -4.75
CA LEU A 66 15.14 -21.34 -6.12
C LEU A 66 15.53 -19.92 -6.54
N LEU A 67 15.98 -19.09 -5.60
CA LEU A 67 16.38 -17.72 -5.88
C LEU A 67 17.85 -17.69 -6.29
N ASP A 68 18.14 -17.21 -7.50
CA ASP A 68 19.49 -17.03 -8.02
C ASP A 68 20.11 -15.70 -7.54
N THR A 69 20.20 -15.52 -6.21
CA THR A 69 20.88 -14.37 -5.58
C THR A 69 21.78 -14.82 -4.41
N ASP A 70 22.56 -13.91 -3.85
CA ASP A 70 23.45 -14.15 -2.73
C ASP A 70 22.68 -14.36 -1.41
N ASP A 71 23.33 -14.95 -0.41
CA ASP A 71 22.69 -15.32 0.86
C ASP A 71 22.15 -14.11 1.64
N ASP A 72 22.84 -12.98 1.58
CA ASP A 72 22.39 -11.73 2.21
C ASP A 72 21.10 -11.20 1.58
N GLU A 73 21.00 -11.25 0.24
CA GLU A 73 19.81 -10.79 -0.47
C GLU A 73 18.65 -11.80 -0.31
N ARG A 74 18.93 -13.11 -0.28
CA ARG A 74 17.93 -14.12 0.10
C ARG A 74 17.36 -13.87 1.50
N ALA A 75 18.21 -13.56 2.48
CA ALA A 75 17.76 -13.26 3.84
C ALA A 75 16.91 -11.98 3.90
N LEU A 76 17.30 -10.94 3.15
CA LEU A 76 16.50 -9.72 3.00
C LEU A 76 15.14 -10.01 2.37
N MET A 77 15.12 -10.75 1.25
CA MET A 77 13.90 -11.12 0.55
C MET A 77 12.99 -12.00 1.41
N ALA A 78 13.53 -12.90 2.23
CA ALA A 78 12.72 -13.69 3.17
C ALA A 78 12.04 -12.79 4.21
N ARG A 79 12.78 -11.82 4.75
CA ARG A 79 12.24 -10.84 5.72
C ARG A 79 11.17 -9.96 5.10
N GLN A 80 11.39 -9.44 3.90
CA GLN A 80 10.40 -8.61 3.20
C GLN A 80 9.20 -9.42 2.73
N GLY A 81 9.45 -10.63 2.22
CA GLY A 81 8.46 -11.63 1.91
C GLY A 81 7.50 -11.80 3.08
N ALA A 82 8.01 -11.92 4.30
CA ALA A 82 7.22 -12.08 5.52
C ALA A 82 6.26 -10.91 5.84
N MET A 83 6.48 -9.70 5.29
CA MET A 83 5.75 -8.48 5.68
C MET A 83 4.32 -8.40 5.13
N LEU A 84 4.01 -9.11 4.04
CA LEU A 84 2.70 -9.10 3.38
C LEU A 84 2.10 -10.50 3.36
N PRO A 85 0.76 -10.67 3.45
CA PRO A 85 0.15 -12.00 3.41
C PRO A 85 0.30 -12.66 2.02
N PRO A 86 0.29 -14.00 1.89
CA PRO A 86 0.37 -14.71 0.60
C PRO A 86 -0.66 -14.21 -0.44
N GLU A 87 -1.87 -13.89 0.01
CA GLU A 87 -2.98 -13.38 -0.79
C GLU A 87 -2.63 -12.07 -1.50
N PHE A 88 -1.82 -11.21 -0.87
CA PHE A 88 -1.30 -10.00 -1.50
C PHE A 88 -0.48 -10.35 -2.75
N TYR A 89 0.41 -11.34 -2.66
CA TYR A 89 1.29 -11.69 -3.77
C TYR A 89 0.51 -12.26 -4.95
N TYR A 90 -0.50 -13.09 -4.70
CA TYR A 90 -1.37 -13.61 -5.76
C TYR A 90 -2.14 -12.48 -6.47
N ALA A 91 -2.73 -11.56 -5.70
CA ALA A 91 -3.42 -10.39 -6.26
C ALA A 91 -2.44 -9.48 -7.03
N ALA A 92 -1.25 -9.24 -6.47
CA ALA A 92 -0.25 -8.40 -7.08
C ALA A 92 0.26 -8.97 -8.41
N MET A 93 0.50 -10.28 -8.48
CA MET A 93 0.89 -10.96 -9.73
C MET A 93 -0.22 -10.87 -10.79
N SER A 94 -1.50 -11.01 -10.42
CA SER A 94 -2.62 -10.81 -11.35
C SER A 94 -2.66 -9.39 -11.89
N LEU A 95 -2.57 -8.38 -11.02
CA LEU A 95 -2.58 -6.97 -11.40
C LEU A 95 -1.37 -6.60 -12.28
N CYS A 96 -0.19 -7.16 -12.00
CA CYS A 96 0.99 -6.96 -12.85
C CYS A 96 0.79 -7.57 -14.24
N ASN A 97 0.23 -8.78 -14.34
CA ASN A 97 -0.07 -9.43 -15.62
C ASN A 97 -1.13 -8.65 -16.42
N GLU A 98 -2.19 -8.16 -15.76
CA GLU A 98 -3.18 -7.28 -16.39
C GLU A 98 -2.54 -6.00 -16.96
N ALA A 99 -1.66 -5.36 -16.19
CA ALA A 99 -0.94 -4.17 -16.63
C ALA A 99 0.01 -4.48 -17.80
N ASP A 100 0.71 -5.63 -17.78
CA ASP A 100 1.61 -6.03 -18.86
C ASP A 100 0.86 -6.24 -20.18
N MET A 101 -0.25 -7.00 -20.13
CA MET A 101 -1.11 -7.23 -21.30
C MET A 101 -1.70 -5.91 -21.85
N ALA A 102 -2.10 -4.99 -20.97
CA ALA A 102 -2.61 -3.68 -21.36
C ALA A 102 -1.51 -2.72 -21.82
N TYR A 103 -0.25 -2.98 -21.47
CA TYR A 103 0.84 -2.03 -21.64
C TYR A 103 0.98 -1.60 -23.09
N ARG A 104 0.96 -2.53 -24.06
CA ARG A 104 1.15 -2.19 -25.48
C ARG A 104 0.10 -1.21 -26.01
N THR A 105 -1.17 -1.39 -25.64
CA THR A 105 -2.32 -0.64 -26.19
C THR A 105 -2.71 0.58 -25.34
N ALA A 106 -2.21 0.70 -24.12
CA ALA A 106 -2.53 1.84 -23.24
C ALA A 106 -2.13 3.19 -23.87
N SER A 107 -3.03 4.16 -23.83
CA SER A 107 -2.80 5.52 -24.32
C SER A 107 -1.76 6.28 -23.48
N SER A 108 -1.74 6.03 -22.16
CA SER A 108 -0.74 6.55 -21.23
C SER A 108 -0.12 5.41 -20.44
N LYS A 109 1.16 5.11 -20.71
CA LYS A 109 1.92 4.08 -19.99
C LYS A 109 2.13 4.47 -18.53
N THR A 110 2.44 5.75 -18.31
CA THR A 110 2.60 6.31 -16.95
C THR A 110 1.35 6.11 -16.12
N PHE A 111 0.18 6.48 -16.65
CA PHE A 111 -1.07 6.34 -15.91
C PHE A 111 -1.38 4.87 -15.59
N LEU A 112 -1.11 3.95 -16.53
CA LEU A 112 -1.29 2.52 -16.32
C LEU A 112 -0.46 2.02 -15.12
N ILE A 113 0.81 2.42 -15.04
CA ILE A 113 1.68 2.03 -13.92
C ILE A 113 1.26 2.71 -12.61
N GLU A 114 0.89 4.00 -12.65
CA GLU A 114 0.38 4.70 -11.47
C GLU A 114 -0.89 4.02 -10.91
N LEU A 115 -1.81 3.61 -11.79
CA LEU A 115 -3.01 2.87 -11.41
C LEU A 115 -2.69 1.51 -10.80
N LEU A 116 -1.74 0.77 -11.38
CA LEU A 116 -1.25 -0.48 -10.80
C LEU A 116 -0.73 -0.26 -9.37
N LEU A 117 0.13 0.72 -9.15
CA LEU A 117 0.72 1.02 -7.84
C LEU A 117 -0.33 1.41 -6.80
N ILE A 118 -1.34 2.19 -7.21
CA ILE A 118 -2.49 2.54 -6.36
C ILE A 118 -3.24 1.26 -5.94
N ARG A 119 -3.57 0.39 -6.89
CA ARG A 119 -4.29 -0.87 -6.62
C ARG A 119 -3.50 -1.80 -5.71
N LEU A 120 -2.18 -1.87 -5.87
CA LEU A 120 -1.29 -2.63 -5.00
C LEU A 120 -1.31 -2.10 -3.56
N CYS A 121 -1.20 -0.79 -3.36
CA CYS A 121 -1.29 -0.20 -2.01
C CYS A 121 -2.65 -0.47 -1.35
N GLN A 122 -3.72 -0.50 -2.14
CA GLN A 122 -5.08 -0.76 -1.63
C GLN A 122 -5.29 -2.20 -1.18
N GLN A 123 -4.48 -3.17 -1.64
CA GLN A 123 -4.59 -4.56 -1.19
C GLN A 123 -4.31 -4.74 0.31
N SER A 124 -3.47 -3.87 0.89
CA SER A 124 -3.08 -3.92 2.31
C SER A 124 -3.92 -3.00 3.21
N GLY A 125 -4.69 -2.08 2.62
CA GLY A 125 -5.50 -1.11 3.36
C GLY A 125 -6.93 -1.60 3.60
N PRO A 126 -7.69 -0.97 4.53
CA PRO A 126 -9.09 -1.30 4.78
C PRO A 126 -10.06 -0.86 3.66
N SER A 127 -9.55 -0.40 2.52
CA SER A 127 -10.37 0.00 1.39
C SER A 127 -10.89 -1.23 0.68
N PRO A 128 -12.21 -1.49 0.66
CA PRO A 128 -12.74 -2.58 -0.14
C PRO A 128 -12.42 -2.24 -1.60
N ILE A 129 -11.71 -3.15 -2.25
CA ILE A 129 -11.52 -3.19 -3.69
C ILE A 129 -12.91 -2.94 -4.30
N SER A 130 -13.09 -1.77 -4.93
CA SER A 130 -14.24 -1.56 -5.78
C SER A 130 -13.92 -2.36 -7.03
N ASP A 131 -14.39 -3.60 -7.08
CA ASP A 131 -14.49 -4.33 -8.33
C ASP A 131 -15.12 -3.38 -9.35
N GLY A 132 -14.54 -3.27 -10.54
CA GLY A 132 -14.93 -2.30 -11.57
C GLY A 132 -16.36 -2.45 -12.11
N ALA A 133 -17.23 -3.21 -11.44
CA ALA A 133 -18.67 -3.17 -11.61
C ALA A 133 -19.20 -1.94 -10.83
N GLY A 134 -19.64 -0.90 -11.55
CA GLY A 134 -20.14 0.34 -10.97
C GLY A 134 -21.43 0.20 -10.16
N GLU A 135 -21.41 -0.51 -9.04
CA GLU A 135 -22.44 -0.42 -8.01
C GLU A 135 -22.01 0.61 -6.97
N GLY A 136 -22.64 1.78 -7.08
CA GLY A 136 -22.49 2.86 -6.11
C GLY A 136 -22.68 2.35 -4.69
N ARG A 137 -21.77 2.77 -3.81
CA ARG A 137 -21.85 2.60 -2.36
C ARG A 137 -23.30 2.75 -1.88
N LYS A 138 -23.89 1.69 -1.35
CA LYS A 138 -24.99 1.83 -0.38
C LYS A 138 -24.35 2.45 0.86
N LEU A 139 -24.44 3.77 0.94
CA LEU A 139 -24.11 4.57 2.12
C LEU A 139 -24.77 3.90 3.33
N ARG A 140 -23.97 3.46 4.31
CA ARG A 140 -24.55 3.10 5.62
C ARG A 140 -25.22 4.36 6.17
N PRO A 141 -26.48 4.29 6.61
CA PRO A 141 -27.08 5.43 7.27
C PRO A 141 -26.24 5.73 8.51
N VAL A 142 -25.83 7.00 8.66
CA VAL A 142 -25.37 7.52 9.95
C VAL A 142 -26.54 7.33 10.90
N SER A 143 -26.52 6.24 11.68
CA SER A 143 -27.40 6.10 12.82
C SER A 143 -27.00 7.18 13.80
N GLY A 144 -27.89 8.16 13.98
CA GLY A 144 -27.67 9.32 14.81
C GLY A 144 -27.44 8.92 16.25
N ALA A 145 -26.18 8.86 16.67
CA ALA A 145 -25.81 9.08 18.06
C ALA A 145 -25.73 10.59 18.27
N ALA A 146 -26.81 11.16 18.83
CA ALA A 146 -26.81 12.54 19.30
C ALA A 146 -25.65 12.74 20.28
N PRO A 147 -24.88 13.84 20.19
CA PRO A 147 -23.86 14.13 21.19
C PRO A 147 -24.57 14.43 22.51
N THR A 148 -24.44 13.51 23.47
CA THR A 148 -24.87 13.77 24.86
C THR A 148 -23.84 14.72 25.45
N ILE A 149 -24.18 16.01 25.44
CA ILE A 149 -23.41 17.06 26.10
C ILE A 149 -23.39 16.71 27.58
N THR A 150 -22.23 16.27 28.09
CA THR A 150 -22.04 15.99 29.51
C THR A 150 -21.78 17.31 30.20
N SER A 151 -22.84 17.92 30.75
CA SER A 151 -22.72 19.07 31.64
C SER A 151 -22.11 18.61 32.96
N THR A 152 -20.90 19.10 33.25
CA THR A 152 -20.27 19.01 34.58
C THR A 152 -21.16 19.68 35.63
N PRO A 153 -21.38 19.08 36.82
CA PRO A 153 -22.13 19.71 37.90
C PRO A 153 -21.34 20.88 38.49
N GLN A 154 -21.93 22.07 38.42
CA GLN A 154 -21.42 23.28 39.08
C GLN A 154 -21.63 23.18 40.60
N PRO A 155 -20.62 23.45 41.46
CA PRO A 155 -20.81 23.44 42.92
C PRO A 155 -21.65 24.63 43.39
N ALA A 156 -22.59 24.37 44.29
CA ALA A 156 -23.47 25.36 44.91
C ALA A 156 -22.70 26.36 45.81
N PRO A 157 -23.06 27.66 45.82
CA PRO A 157 -22.52 28.61 46.79
C PRO A 157 -23.22 28.48 48.15
N ALA A 158 -22.43 28.57 49.22
CA ALA A 158 -22.84 28.50 50.63
C ALA A 158 -23.76 29.66 51.06
N PRO A 159 -24.61 29.47 52.09
CA PRO A 159 -25.55 30.50 52.55
C PRO A 159 -24.82 31.55 53.40
N VAL A 160 -24.98 32.82 53.06
CA VAL A 160 -24.54 33.96 53.88
C VAL A 160 -25.65 34.30 54.88
N GLY A 161 -25.27 34.30 56.16
CA GLY A 161 -26.14 34.50 57.31
C GLY A 161 -26.86 35.84 57.35
N SER A 162 -28.06 35.78 57.92
CA SER A 162 -28.97 36.87 58.24
C SER A 162 -28.43 37.76 59.36
N ARG A 163 -28.63 39.08 59.22
CA ARG A 163 -28.55 40.05 60.31
C ARG A 163 -29.86 40.85 60.33
N PRO A 164 -30.53 41.01 61.49
CA PRO A 164 -31.78 41.77 61.55
C PRO A 164 -31.49 43.26 61.77
N ALA A 165 -32.36 44.11 61.24
CA ALA A 165 -32.52 45.50 61.65
C ALA A 165 -33.96 45.95 61.38
N ALA A 166 -34.77 45.96 62.45
CA ALA A 166 -35.89 46.86 62.79
C ALA A 166 -36.89 46.13 63.68
#